data_AF-A0A6G3XXC8-F1
#
_entry.id   AF-A0A6G3XXC8-F1
#
_cell.length_a   1.000
_cell.length_b   1.000
_cell.length_c   1.000
_cell.angle_alpha   90.00
_cell.angle_beta   90.00
_cell.angle_gamma   90.00
#
_symmetry.space_group_name_H-M   'P 1'
#
loop_
_entity.id
_entity.type
_entity.pdbx_description
1 polymer ?
#
loop_
_entity_poly.entity_id
_entity_poly.type
_entity_poly.pdbx_seq_one_letter_code
_entity_poly.pdbx_strand_id
1 'polypeptide(L)'
;ATVYAMSLLHRRALDRWESAPESDRDEAERLVAVAKGWITWQARAVIVECRERCGAQGLLENNGMTELFTGIEGAITAEGDNLAVHAKAAAEMLFSATAREPAPEGPGDTGDPA
;
A
#
# COMPACT_ATOMS: atom_id res chain seq x y z
N ALA A 1 3.78 0.02 -19.49
CA ALA A 1 2.48 -0.28 -18.85
C ALA A 1 2.51 0.00 -17.34
N THR A 2 3.39 -0.64 -16.56
CA THR A 2 3.45 -0.50 -15.09
C THR A 2 3.57 0.94 -14.60
N VAL A 3 4.40 1.79 -15.24
CA VAL A 3 4.52 3.21 -14.87
C VAL A 3 3.19 3.96 -14.97
N TYR A 4 2.42 3.73 -16.03
CA TYR A 4 1.08 4.31 -16.17
C TYR A 4 0.11 3.77 -15.12
N ALA A 5 0.16 2.48 -14.81
CA ALA A 5 -0.66 1.89 -13.75
C ALA A 5 -0.34 2.49 -12.38
N MET A 6 0.94 2.71 -12.06
CA MET A 6 1.37 3.41 -10.84
C MET A 6 0.79 4.83 -10.76
N SER A 7 0.87 5.59 -11.85
CA SER A 7 0.30 6.95 -11.88
C SER A 7 -1.22 6.96 -11.71
N LEU A 8 -1.93 6.00 -12.32
CA LEU A 8 -3.39 5.89 -12.17
C LEU A 8 -3.78 5.46 -10.75
N LEU A 9 -3.08 4.50 -10.16
CA LEU A 9 -3.30 4.07 -8.78
C LEU A 9 -3.04 5.21 -7.79
N HIS A 10 -1.96 5.97 -7.99
CA HIS A 10 -1.65 7.14 -7.17
C HIS A 10 -2.79 8.17 -7.20
N ARG A 11 -3.26 8.54 -8.40
CA ARG A 11 -4.39 9.49 -8.54
C ARG A 11 -5.65 8.96 -7.87
N ARG A 12 -5.98 7.69 -8.07
CA ARG A 12 -7.14 7.06 -7.43
C ARG A 12 -7.06 7.11 -5.90
N ALA A 13 -5.87 6.86 -5.33
CA ALA A 13 -5.65 6.91 -3.90
C ALA A 13 -5.76 8.35 -3.36
N LEU A 14 -5.19 9.32 -4.07
CA LEU A 14 -5.28 10.74 -3.73
C LEU A 14 -6.73 11.24 -3.77
N ASP A 15 -7.44 10.98 -4.87
CA ASP A 15 -8.85 11.35 -5.03
C ASP A 15 -9.71 10.77 -3.90
N ARG A 16 -9.47 9.50 -3.53
CA ARG A 16 -10.20 8.84 -2.43
C ARG A 16 -9.88 9.46 -1.07
N TRP A 17 -8.64 9.85 -0.82
CA TRP A 17 -8.20 10.48 0.42
C TRP A 17 -8.81 11.88 0.59
N GLU A 18 -8.83 12.68 -0.47
CA GLU A 18 -9.37 14.04 -0.45
C GLU A 18 -10.90 14.06 -0.33
N SER A 19 -11.58 13.09 -0.96
CA SER A 19 -13.05 13.03 -0.97
C SER A 19 -13.66 12.18 0.15
N ALA A 20 -12.85 11.50 0.97
CA ALA A 20 -13.33 10.61 2.03
C ALA A 20 -14.16 11.38 3.08
N PRO A 21 -15.43 11.00 3.35
CA PRO A 21 -16.07 11.41 4.59
C PRO A 21 -15.38 10.75 5.79
N GLU A 22 -15.63 11.25 7.00
CA GLU A 22 -14.98 10.77 8.22
C GLU A 22 -15.17 9.26 8.45
N SER A 23 -16.37 8.73 8.16
CA SER A 23 -16.68 7.29 8.27
C SER A 23 -15.80 6.38 7.42
N ASP A 24 -15.19 6.97 6.39
CA ASP A 24 -14.52 6.28 5.31
C ASP A 24 -13.01 6.60 5.30
N ARG A 25 -12.53 7.33 6.31
CA ARG A 25 -11.15 7.83 6.39
C ARG A 25 -10.13 6.70 6.53
N ASP A 26 -10.42 5.72 7.37
CA ASP A 26 -9.55 4.56 7.59
C ASP A 26 -9.36 3.73 6.32
N GLU A 27 -10.42 3.58 5.50
CA GLU A 27 -10.31 2.87 4.23
C GLU A 27 -9.47 3.66 3.22
N ALA A 28 -9.62 4.98 3.17
CA ALA A 28 -8.77 5.83 2.35
C ALA A 28 -7.29 5.76 2.77
N GLU A 29 -7.02 5.78 4.09
CA GLU A 29 -5.67 5.62 4.62
C GLU A 29 -5.06 4.27 4.22
N ARG A 30 -5.82 3.17 4.32
CA ARG A 30 -5.38 1.85 3.86
C ARG A 30 -5.04 1.83 2.37
N LEU A 31 -5.85 2.47 1.53
CA LEU A 31 -5.57 2.55 0.11
C LEU A 31 -4.26 3.31 -0.16
N VAL A 32 -4.00 4.40 0.55
CA VAL A 32 -2.74 5.16 0.47
C VAL A 32 -1.57 4.29 0.91
N ALA A 33 -1.69 3.58 2.03
CA ALA A 33 -0.66 2.67 2.56
C ALA A 33 -0.29 1.56 1.55
N VAL A 34 -1.30 0.90 0.98
CA VAL A 34 -1.10 -0.14 -0.03
C VAL A 34 -0.47 0.45 -1.30
N ALA A 35 -1.00 1.57 -1.80
CA ALA A 35 -0.52 2.23 -3.01
C ALA A 35 0.95 2.68 -2.86
N LYS A 36 1.33 3.29 -1.74
CA LYS A 36 2.70 3.73 -1.45
C LYS A 36 3.68 2.57 -1.58
N GLY A 37 3.42 1.46 -0.87
CA GLY A 37 4.33 0.31 -0.89
C GLY A 37 4.39 -0.38 -2.26
N TRP A 38 3.24 -0.55 -2.94
CA TRP A 38 3.21 -1.16 -4.26
C TRP A 38 3.94 -0.30 -5.30
N ILE A 39 3.62 0.99 -5.37
CA ILE A 39 4.22 1.91 -6.34
C ILE A 39 5.74 1.98 -6.15
N THR A 40 6.21 2.11 -4.92
CA THR A 40 7.66 2.27 -4.68
C THR A 40 8.45 1.00 -4.99
N TRP A 41 7.92 -0.19 -4.66
CA TRP A 41 8.56 -1.45 -5.09
C TRP A 41 8.52 -1.66 -6.60
N GLN A 42 7.42 -1.32 -7.27
CA GLN A 42 7.35 -1.41 -8.73
C GLN A 42 8.31 -0.43 -9.41
N ALA A 43 8.40 0.81 -8.92
CA ALA A 43 9.34 1.81 -9.42
C ALA A 43 10.79 1.33 -9.29
N ARG A 44 11.16 0.75 -8.14
CA ARG A 44 12.48 0.14 -7.94
C ARG A 44 12.78 -0.93 -8.99
N ALA A 45 11.85 -1.86 -9.21
CA ALA A 45 12.02 -2.91 -10.21
C ALA A 45 12.19 -2.35 -11.63
N VAL A 46 11.39 -1.35 -12.00
CA VAL A 46 11.49 -0.66 -13.30
C VAL A 46 12.85 0.04 -13.45
N ILE A 47 13.32 0.76 -12.43
CA ILE A 47 14.60 1.48 -12.47
C ILE A 47 15.76 0.51 -12.67
N VAL A 48 15.80 -0.59 -11.91
CA VAL A 48 16.86 -1.61 -12.03
C VAL A 48 16.88 -2.23 -13.42
N GLU A 49 15.72 -2.66 -13.92
CA GLU A 49 15.60 -3.27 -15.24
C GLU A 49 15.98 -2.28 -16.36
N CYS A 50 15.56 -1.02 -16.27
CA CYS A 50 15.96 0.01 -17.23
C CYS A 50 17.47 0.24 -17.21
N ARG A 51 18.09 0.30 -16.03
CA ARG A 51 19.54 0.45 -15.89
C ARG A 51 20.29 -0.74 -16.50
N GLU A 52 19.80 -1.96 -16.28
CA GLU A 52 20.42 -3.19 -16.84
C GLU A 52 20.32 -3.25 -18.37
N ARG A 53 19.18 -2.83 -18.94
CA ARG A 53 19.00 -2.76 -20.41
C ARG A 53 19.91 -1.74 -21.10
N CYS A 54 20.40 -0.74 -20.38
CA CYS A 54 21.39 0.21 -20.87
C CYS A 54 22.84 -0.31 -20.78
N GLY A 55 23.06 -1.51 -20.21
CA GLY A 55 24.38 -2.08 -20.01
C GLY A 55 25.30 -1.19 -19.16
N ALA A 56 26.61 -1.24 -19.42
CA ALA A 56 27.61 -0.46 -18.67
C ALA A 56 27.36 1.05 -18.75
N GLN A 57 26.77 1.55 -19.85
CA GLN A 57 26.44 2.96 -19.98
C GLN A 57 25.40 3.40 -18.94
N GLY A 58 24.50 2.53 -18.51
CA GLY A 58 23.54 2.82 -17.45
C GLY A 58 24.17 3.16 -16.08
N LEU A 59 25.46 2.89 -15.88
CA LEU A 59 26.21 3.29 -14.69
C LEU A 59 26.88 4.66 -14.78
N LEU A 60 26.94 5.26 -15.97
CA LEU A 60 27.52 6.58 -16.11
C LEU A 60 26.63 7.60 -15.41
N GLU A 61 27.24 8.49 -14.63
CA GLU A 61 26.54 9.46 -13.79
C GLU A 61 25.58 10.34 -14.60
N ASN A 62 25.98 10.72 -15.83
CA ASN A 62 25.18 11.53 -16.73
C ASN A 62 23.86 10.87 -17.19
N ASN A 63 23.70 9.56 -16.99
CA ASN A 63 22.46 8.84 -17.27
C ASN A 63 21.50 8.77 -16.06
N GLY A 64 21.90 9.26 -14.88
CA GLY A 64 21.03 9.50 -13.72
C GLY A 64 20.46 8.26 -13.01
N MET A 65 20.76 7.05 -13.46
CA MET A 65 20.16 5.81 -12.91
C MET A 65 20.49 5.59 -11.43
N THR A 66 21.71 5.94 -10.99
CA THR A 66 22.13 5.81 -9.59
C THR A 66 21.36 6.74 -8.66
N GLU A 67 21.06 7.95 -9.12
CA GLU A 67 20.25 8.92 -8.38
C GLU A 67 18.81 8.44 -8.24
N LEU A 68 18.22 7.97 -9.35
CA LEU A 68 16.88 7.38 -9.33
C LEU A 68 16.80 6.18 -8.39
N PHE A 69 17.81 5.29 -8.41
CA PHE A 69 17.88 4.14 -7.53
C PHE A 69 17.96 4.57 -6.05
N THR A 70 18.87 5.48 -5.72
CA THR A 70 19.01 5.97 -4.33
C THR A 70 17.74 6.67 -3.85
N GLY A 71 17.11 7.48 -4.69
CA GLY A 71 15.86 8.17 -4.38
C GLY A 71 14.72 7.19 -4.10
N ILE A 72 14.59 6.12 -4.89
CA ILE A 72 13.52 5.15 -4.67
C ILE A 72 13.74 4.27 -3.43
N GLU A 73 14.99 3.91 -3.11
CA GLU A 73 15.32 3.24 -1.85
C GLU A 73 14.93 4.11 -0.63
N GLY A 74 15.18 5.41 -0.72
CA GLY A 74 14.71 6.38 0.28
C GLY A 74 13.18 6.37 0.42
N ALA A 75 12.44 6.43 -0.69
CA ALA A 75 10.98 6.44 -0.67
C ALA A 75 10.34 5.14 -0.13
N ILE A 76 11.01 4.00 -0.25
CA ILE A 76 10.56 2.72 0.34
C ILE A 76 10.52 2.80 1.87
N THR A 77 11.42 3.55 2.49
CA THR A 77 11.59 3.64 3.95
C THR A 77 10.96 4.89 4.56
N ALA A 78 10.94 6.00 3.81
CA ALA A 78 10.33 7.25 4.23
C ALA A 78 8.82 7.10 4.51
N GLU A 79 8.33 7.88 5.48
CA GLU A 79 6.92 7.92 5.94
C GLU A 79 6.38 6.55 6.42
N GLY A 80 7.29 5.64 6.78
CA GLY A 80 7.01 4.29 7.24
C GLY A 80 7.51 3.25 6.23
N ASP A 81 8.32 2.30 6.70
CA ASP A 81 8.82 1.20 5.88
C ASP A 81 7.67 0.43 5.20
N ASN A 82 7.84 0.10 3.92
CA ASN A 82 6.79 -0.54 3.13
C ASN A 82 6.25 -1.83 3.76
N LEU A 83 7.11 -2.67 4.34
CA LEU A 83 6.65 -3.92 4.95
C LEU A 83 5.81 -3.63 6.19
N ALA A 84 6.26 -2.71 7.04
CA ALA A 84 5.51 -2.30 8.23
C ALA A 84 4.16 -1.66 7.86
N VAL A 85 4.14 -0.77 6.87
CA VAL A 85 2.93 -0.09 6.38
C VAL A 85 1.94 -1.08 5.76
N HIS A 86 2.42 -2.04 4.96
CA HIS A 86 1.56 -3.10 4.40
C HIS A 86 1.04 -4.04 5.48
N ALA A 87 1.87 -4.40 6.48
CA ALA A 87 1.44 -5.23 7.59
C ALA A 87 0.33 -4.55 8.43
N LYS A 88 0.45 -3.24 8.71
CA LYS A 88 -0.61 -2.45 9.34
C LYS A 88 -1.91 -2.52 8.53
N ALA A 89 -1.85 -2.19 7.23
CA ALA A 89 -3.02 -2.21 6.37
C ALA A 89 -3.68 -3.59 6.30
N ALA A 90 -2.89 -4.65 6.23
CA ALA A 90 -3.39 -6.03 6.26
C ALA A 90 -4.07 -6.37 7.59
N ALA A 91 -3.49 -5.98 8.72
CA ALA A 91 -4.08 -6.20 10.04
C ALA A 91 -5.45 -5.51 10.18
N GLU A 92 -5.57 -4.26 9.74
CA GLU A 92 -6.84 -3.54 9.74
C GLU A 92 -7.91 -4.20 8.86
N MET A 93 -7.53 -4.75 7.71
CA MET A 93 -8.45 -5.52 6.86
C MET A 93 -8.94 -6.80 7.55
N LEU A 94 -8.04 -7.50 8.26
CA LEU A 94 -8.40 -8.70 9.01
C LEU A 94 -9.33 -8.38 10.18
N PHE A 95 -9.02 -7.35 10.97
CA PHE A 95 -9.82 -6.98 12.14
C PHE A 95 -11.19 -6.40 11.77
N SER A 96 -11.28 -5.65 10.67
CA SER A 96 -12.58 -5.17 10.18
C SER A 96 -13.47 -6.31 9.64
N ALA A 97 -12.87 -7.37 9.08
CA ALA A 97 -13.61 -8.54 8.65
C ALA A 97 -14.18 -9.35 9.82
N THR A 98 -13.42 -9.54 10.90
CA THR A 98 -13.85 -10.32 12.07
C THR A 98 -14.87 -9.61 12.94
N ALA A 99 -14.84 -8.28 13.02
CA ALA A 99 -15.84 -7.51 13.76
C ALA A 99 -17.26 -7.57 13.15
N ARG A 100 -17.39 -8.03 11.89
CA ARG A 100 -18.67 -8.08 11.17
C ARG A 100 -19.42 -9.40 11.31
N GLU A 101 -18.84 -10.40 11.98
CA GLU A 101 -19.53 -11.66 12.25
C GLU A 101 -20.42 -11.47 13.49
N PRO A 102 -21.77 -11.50 13.34
CA PRO A 102 -22.64 -11.44 14.50
C PRO A 102 -22.35 -12.66 15.37
N ALA A 103 -22.17 -12.43 16.68
CA ALA A 103 -22.06 -13.52 17.63
C ALA A 103 -23.26 -14.47 17.41
N PRO A 104 -23.06 -15.79 17.36
CA PRO A 104 -24.18 -16.72 17.29
C PRO A 104 -25.10 -16.42 18.47
N GLU A 105 -26.41 -16.25 18.21
CA GLU A 105 -27.40 -16.15 19.27
C GLU A 105 -27.18 -17.35 20.21
N GLY A 106 -26.74 -17.05 21.43
CA GLY A 106 -26.47 -18.07 22.43
C GLY A 106 -27.71 -18.93 22.66
N PRO A 107 -27.55 -20.17 23.15
CA PRO A 107 -28.68 -21.06 23.37
C PRO A 107 -29.71 -20.33 24.25
N GLY A 108 -30.93 -20.20 23.71
CA GLY A 108 -32.00 -19.41 24.30
C GLY A 108 -32.19 -19.76 25.78
N ASP A 109 -32.49 -18.71 26.55
CA ASP A 109 -32.76 -18.73 27.99
C ASP A 109 -33.56 -19.99 28.39
N THR A 110 -32.87 -20.99 28.95
CA THR A 110 -33.51 -22.11 29.62
C THR A 110 -33.90 -21.62 31.01
N GLY A 111 -34.97 -20.83 31.07
CA GLY A 111 -35.59 -20.42 32.32
C GLY A 111 -35.90 -21.67 33.15
N ASP A 112 -35.41 -21.69 34.39
CA ASP A 112 -35.66 -22.77 35.35
C ASP A 112 -37.18 -22.92 35.59
N PRO A 113 -37.75 -24.12 35.46
CA PRO A 113 -39.14 -24.34 35.81
C PRO A 113 -39.31 -24.29 37.33
N ALA A 114 -40.34 -23.57 37.77
CA ALA A 114 -40.77 -23.37 39.16
C ALA A 114 -41.22 -24.66 39.87
#